data_AF-A0A285BUU4-F1
#
_entry.id   AF-A0A285BUU4-F1
#
_cell.length_a   1.000
_cell.length_b   1.000
_cell.length_c   1.000
_cell.angle_alpha   90.00
_cell.angle_beta   90.00
_cell.angle_gamma   90.00
#
_symmetry.space_group_name_H-M   'P 1'
#
loop_
_entity.id
_entity.type
_entity.pdbx_description
1 polymer ?
#
loop_
_entity_poly.entity_id
_entity_poly.type
_entity_poly.pdbx_seq_one_letter_code
_entity_poly.pdbx_strand_id
1 'polypeptide(L)' 'MNFKKYSAACMIGLCFSLIGCGGVPEANAVNCAGKGLESSLADLKDNEAARQAFLDQCDALKK' A
#
# COMPACT_ATOMS: atom_id res chain seq x y z
N MET A 1 15.21 -0.82 25.40
CA MET A 1 13.98 -0.57 24.62
C MET A 1 14.33 -0.37 23.15
N ASN A 2 13.86 -1.28 22.28
CA ASN A 2 14.25 -1.43 20.86
C ASN A 2 13.47 -0.49 19.90
N PHE A 3 13.46 0.81 20.16
CA PHE A 3 12.66 1.77 19.36
C PHE A 3 13.30 2.17 18.02
N LYS A 4 14.59 1.89 17.80
CA LYS A 4 15.34 2.42 16.65
C LYS A 4 15.11 1.68 15.33
N LYS A 5 14.59 0.44 15.38
CA LYS A 5 14.33 -0.38 14.18
C LYS A 5 12.93 -0.17 13.59
N TYR A 6 11.97 0.26 14.41
CA TYR A 6 10.60 0.53 13.96
C TYR A 6 10.44 1.92 13.32
N SER A 7 11.33 2.86 13.64
CA SER A 7 11.21 4.24 13.16
C SER A 7 11.43 4.37 11.64
N ALA A 8 12.35 3.62 11.04
CA ALA A 8 12.59 3.70 9.59
C ALA A 8 11.48 3.04 8.75
N ALA A 9 10.97 1.89 9.18
CA ALA A 9 9.85 1.22 8.51
C ALA A 9 8.54 2.01 8.63
N CYS A 10 8.32 2.66 9.79
CA CYS A 10 7.17 3.52 9.99
C CYS A 10 7.26 4.80 9.14
N MET A 11 8.45 5.39 8.97
CA MET A 11 8.65 6.58 8.13
C MET A 11 8.43 6.31 6.64
N ILE A 12 8.83 5.14 6.12
CA ILE A 12 8.58 4.78 4.72
C ILE A 12 7.06 4.57 4.50
N GLY A 13 6.37 3.89 5.42
CA GLY A 13 4.91 3.76 5.36
C GLY A 13 4.14 5.08 5.55
N LEU A 14 4.66 5.99 6.39
CA LEU A 14 4.09 7.31 6.64
C LEU A 14 4.20 8.25 5.43
N CYS A 15 5.28 8.15 4.63
CA CYS A 15 5.42 8.95 3.42
C CYS A 15 4.39 8.58 2.33
N PHE A 16 3.98 7.31 2.23
CA PHE A 16 2.90 6.92 1.31
C PHE A 16 1.52 7.33 1.80
N SER A 17 1.33 7.54 3.11
CA SER A 17 0.04 7.97 3.67
C SER A 17 -0.24 9.47 3.49
N LEU A 18 0.77 10.29 3.17
CA LEU A 18 0.61 11.74 2.99
C LEU A 18 0.34 12.20 1.54
N ILE A 19 0.47 11.32 0.53
CA ILE A 19 0.38 11.70 -0.90
C ILE A 19 -1.05 11.53 -1.50
N GLY A 20 -2.01 10.97 -0.77
CA GLY A 20 -3.35 10.70 -1.29
C GLY A 20 -4.47 11.08 -0.33
N CYS A 21 -5.03 12.27 -0.50
CA CYS A 21 -6.27 12.69 0.15
C CYS A 21 -7.44 11.93 -0.52
N GLY A 22 -7.72 10.72 -0.03
CA GLY A 22 -8.74 9.80 -0.55
C GLY A 22 -8.22 8.37 -0.42
N GLY A 23 -8.72 7.62 0.55
CA GLY A 23 -8.07 6.45 1.15
C GLY A 23 -7.48 5.45 0.15
N VAL A 24 -6.17 5.24 0.24
CA VAL A 24 -5.46 4.18 -0.50
C VAL A 24 -6.00 2.82 -0.02
N PRO A 25 -6.37 1.90 -0.94
CA PRO A 25 -6.84 0.57 -0.57
C PRO A 25 -5.74 -0.19 0.20
N GLU A 26 -6.13 -0.79 1.31
CA GLU A 26 -5.24 -1.59 2.14
C GLU A 26 -4.83 -2.86 1.40
N ALA A 27 -3.54 -3.17 1.35
CA ALA A 27 -3.05 -4.43 0.81
C ALA A 27 -3.39 -5.57 1.79
N ASN A 28 -4.28 -6.46 1.39
CA ASN A 28 -4.65 -7.67 2.12
C ASN A 28 -5.07 -8.78 1.14
N ALA A 29 -5.30 -10.01 1.62
CA ALA A 29 -5.59 -11.15 0.75
C ALA A 29 -6.82 -10.96 -0.17
N VAL A 30 -7.78 -10.12 0.23
CA VAL A 30 -8.98 -9.81 -0.57
C VAL A 30 -8.66 -8.76 -1.63
N ASN A 31 -8.01 -7.67 -1.22
CA ASN A 31 -7.67 -6.55 -2.10
C ASN A 31 -6.50 -6.86 -3.03
N CYS A 32 -5.68 -7.86 -2.73
CA CYS A 32 -4.59 -8.31 -3.58
C CYS A 32 -4.96 -9.48 -4.51
N ALA A 33 -6.23 -9.89 -4.53
CA ALA A 33 -6.70 -11.05 -5.30
C ALA A 33 -7.90 -10.73 -6.20
N GLY A 34 -7.91 -11.32 -7.39
CA GLY A 34 -9.04 -11.29 -8.33
C GLY A 34 -9.65 -9.90 -8.49
N LYS A 35 -10.97 -9.80 -8.29
CA LYS A 35 -11.72 -8.54 -8.39
C LYS A 35 -11.33 -7.49 -7.36
N GLY A 36 -10.84 -7.88 -6.18
CA GLY A 36 -10.39 -6.92 -5.17
C GLY A 36 -9.16 -6.15 -5.63
N LEU A 37 -8.26 -6.81 -6.36
CA LEU A 37 -7.10 -6.16 -6.98
C LEU A 37 -7.52 -5.19 -8.07
N GLU A 38 -8.45 -5.60 -8.93
CA GLU A 38 -8.97 -4.75 -10.01
C GLU A 38 -9.65 -3.49 -9.45
N SER A 39 -10.50 -3.62 -8.41
CA SER A 39 -11.14 -2.47 -7.75
C SER A 39 -10.12 -1.56 -7.08
N SER A 40 -9.13 -2.12 -6.39
CA SER A 40 -8.09 -1.33 -5.71
C SER A 40 -7.22 -0.57 -6.71
N LEU A 41 -6.89 -1.18 -7.84
CA LEU A 41 -6.17 -0.52 -8.93
C LEU A 41 -7.01 0.57 -9.61
N ALA A 42 -8.33 0.39 -9.69
CA ALA A 42 -9.25 1.37 -10.24
C ALA A 42 -9.38 2.62 -9.34
N ASP A 43 -9.34 2.43 -8.02
CA ASP A 43 -9.32 3.54 -7.04
C ASP A 43 -8.01 4.34 -7.11
N LEU A 44 -6.92 3.65 -7.48
CA LEU A 44 -5.59 4.22 -7.65
C LEU A 44 -5.27 4.68 -9.08
N LYS A 45 -6.26 4.74 -9.98
CA LYS A 45 -6.04 5.02 -11.41
C LYS A 45 -5.38 6.38 -11.67
N ASP A 46 -5.68 7.37 -10.84
CA ASP A 46 -5.17 8.75 -10.96
C ASP A 46 -3.85 8.94 -10.18
N ASN A 47 -3.35 7.89 -9.52
CA ASN A 47 -2.16 7.93 -8.69
C ASN A 47 -1.25 6.71 -8.93
N GLU A 48 -0.47 6.79 -10.00
CA GLU A 48 0.44 5.71 -10.42
C GLU A 48 1.46 5.31 -9.35
N ALA A 49 1.92 6.28 -8.55
CA ALA A 49 2.86 6.03 -7.45
C ALA A 49 2.21 5.16 -6.35
N ALA A 50 0.98 5.50 -5.95
CA ALA A 50 0.22 4.70 -4.99
C ALA A 50 -0.14 3.32 -5.58
N ARG A 51 -0.41 3.24 -6.89
CA ARG A 51 -0.66 1.98 -7.60
C ARG A 51 0.53 1.01 -7.50
N GLN A 52 1.75 1.52 -7.71
CA GLN A 52 2.96 0.70 -7.58
C GLN A 52 3.22 0.29 -6.13
N ALA A 53 3.04 1.21 -5.17
CA ALA A 53 3.20 0.90 -3.75
C ALA A 53 2.18 -0.15 -3.27
N PHE A 54 0.95 -0.14 -3.77
CA PHE A 54 -0.07 -1.15 -3.47
C PHE A 54 0.31 -2.53 -4.04
N LEU A 55 0.79 -2.58 -5.29
CA LEU A 55 1.24 -3.82 -5.92
C LEU A 55 2.45 -4.43 -5.21
N ASP A 56 3.42 -3.60 -4.81
CA ASP A 56 4.61 -4.03 -4.05
C ASP A 56 4.20 -4.65 -2.69
N GLN A 57 3.26 -4.03 -1.98
CA GLN A 57 2.70 -4.58 -0.75
C GLN A 57 1.96 -5.90 -0.99
N CYS A 58 1.21 -6.03 -2.08
CA CYS A 58 0.54 -7.28 -2.45
C CYS A 58 1.52 -8.41 -2.79
N ASP A 59 2.67 -8.10 -3.39
CA ASP A 59 3.74 -9.07 -3.63
C ASP A 59 4.41 -9.50 -2.32
N ALA A 60 4.67 -8.55 -1.43
CA ALA A 60 5.22 -8.84 -0.10
C ALA A 60 4.34 -9.79 0.72
N LEU A 61 3.02 -9.74 0.56
CA LEU A 61 2.06 -10.65 1.21
C LEU A 61 2.03 -12.07 0.62
N LYS A 62 2.59 -12.28 -0.58
CA LYS A 62 2.69 -13.61 -1.21
C LYS A 62 3.93 -14.39 -0.77
N LYS A 63 4.87 -13.74 -0.08
CA LYS A 63 6.07 -14.36 0.51
C LYS A 63 5.81 -14.85 1.93
#